data_AF-A0A0F9LQS8-F1
#
_entry.id   AF-A0A0F9LQS8-F1
#
_cell.length_a   1.000
_cell.length_b   1.000
_cell.length_c   1.000
_cell.angle_alpha   90.00
_cell.angle_beta   90.00
_cell.angle_gamma   90.00
#
_symmetry.space_group_name_H-M   'P 1'
#
loop_
_entity.id
_entity.type
_entity.pdbx_description
1 polymer ?
#
loop_
_entity_poly.entity_id
_entity_poly.type
_entity_poly.pdbx_seq_one_letter_code
_entity_poly.pdbx_strand_id
1 'polypeptide(L)' 'MSLKSKLDDLTVKERRRLMHAFEMHISQYVQLPDNYFVGVNITTSSFKIIEQTGAWSYGKINLTGDNK' A
#
# COMPACT_ATOMS: atom_id res chain seq x y z
N MET A 1 -0.93 -14.27 -7.71
CA MET A 1 -0.08 -13.45 -6.82
C MET A 1 -0.99 -12.86 -5.75
N SER A 2 -0.88 -13.27 -4.49
CA SER A 2 -1.72 -12.78 -3.38
C SER A 2 -1.06 -11.61 -2.66
N LEU A 3 -1.83 -10.79 -1.95
CA LEU A 3 -1.33 -9.73 -1.06
C LEU A 3 -0.21 -10.21 -0.12
N LYS A 4 -0.31 -11.45 0.39
CA LYS A 4 0.70 -12.06 1.27
C LYS A 4 2.09 -12.14 0.62
N SER A 5 2.19 -12.58 -0.63
CA SER A 5 3.49 -12.72 -1.30
C SER A 5 4.15 -11.35 -1.49
N LYS A 6 3.36 -10.30 -1.73
CA LYS A 6 3.87 -8.93 -1.87
C LYS A 6 4.32 -8.32 -0.56
N LEU A 7 3.73 -8.75 0.56
CA LEU A 7 4.20 -8.41 1.90
C LEU A 7 5.50 -9.13 2.25
N ASP A 8 5.70 -10.34 1.75
CA ASP A 8 6.93 -11.12 1.92
C ASP A 8 8.09 -10.54 1.10
N ASP A 9 7.80 -9.87 -0.03
CA ASP A 9 8.79 -9.17 -0.87
C ASP A 9 9.28 -7.84 -0.26
N LEU A 10 8.66 -7.35 0.81
CA LEU A 10 9.05 -6.10 1.47
C LEU A 10 10.34 -6.28 2.28
N THR A 11 11.15 -5.23 2.31
CA THR A 11 12.27 -5.18 3.25
C THR A 11 11.76 -5.18 4.70
N VAL A 12 12.60 -5.64 5.63
CA VAL A 12 12.28 -5.64 7.07
C VAL A 12 11.87 -4.24 7.56
N LYS A 13 12.50 -3.19 7.02
CA LYS A 13 12.22 -1.80 7.39
C LYS A 13 10.83 -1.35 6.91
N GLU A 14 10.48 -1.66 5.66
CA GLU A 14 9.17 -1.35 5.07
C GLU A 14 8.05 -2.08 5.80
N ARG A 15 8.25 -3.37 6.08
CA ARG A 15 7.29 -4.17 6.84
C ARG A 15 7.08 -3.60 8.24
N ARG A 16 8.14 -3.22 8.97
CA ARG A 16 8.04 -2.56 10.27
C ARG A 16 7.26 -1.25 10.20
N ARG A 17 7.50 -0.44 9.16
CA ARG A 17 6.77 0.83 8.95
C ARG A 17 5.26 0.58 8.75
N LEU A 18 4.89 -0.40 7.94
CA LEU A 18 3.48 -0.74 7.71
C LEU A 18 2.82 -1.35 8.95
N MET A 19 3.52 -2.21 9.68
CA MET A 19 3.02 -2.77 10.94
C MET A 19 2.75 -1.68 11.98
N HIS A 20 3.70 -0.75 12.17
CA HIS A 20 3.51 0.39 13.07
C HIS A 20 2.31 1.26 12.63
N ALA A 21 2.16 1.51 11.33
CA ALA A 21 1.03 2.27 10.82
C ALA A 21 -0.31 1.53 11.01
N PHE A 22 -0.31 0.20 10.89
CA PHE A 22 -1.48 -0.63 11.17
C PHE A 22 -1.89 -0.54 12.64
N GLU A 23 -0.94 -0.71 13.58
CA GLU A 23 -1.17 -0.59 15.02
C GLU A 23 -1.71 0.81 15.41
N MET A 24 -1.15 1.85 14.81
CA MET A 24 -1.55 3.23 15.05
C MET A 24 -2.80 3.64 14.26
N HIS A 25 -3.39 2.77 13.45
CA HIS A 25 -4.53 3.04 12.57
C HIS A 25 -4.30 4.23 11.61
N ILE A 26 -3.05 4.43 11.19
CA ILE A 26 -2.63 5.49 10.27
C ILE A 26 -2.57 4.95 8.85
N SER A 27 -2.93 5.78 7.88
CA SER A 27 -2.78 5.49 6.45
C SER A 27 -1.31 5.53 6.04
N GLN A 28 -0.79 4.43 5.51
CA GLN A 28 0.60 4.33 5.07
C GLN A 28 0.75 3.32 3.95
N TYR A 29 1.63 3.60 2.98
CA TYR A 29 1.95 2.67 1.90
C TYR A 29 3.45 2.62 1.61
N VAL A 30 3.84 1.55 0.94
CA VAL A 30 5.14 1.36 0.29
C VAL A 30 4.87 1.28 -1.20
N GLN A 31 5.56 2.13 -1.96
CA GLN A 31 5.50 2.08 -3.41
C GLN A 31 6.39 0.94 -3.91
N LEU A 32 5.80 0.10 -4.75
CA LEU A 32 6.46 -0.96 -5.49
C LEU A 32 6.76 -0.48 -6.92
N PRO A 33 7.55 -1.24 -7.71
CA PRO A 33 7.75 -0.97 -9.13
C PRO A 33 6.43 -0.81 -9.91
N ASP A 34 6.49 -0.15 -11.07
CA ASP A 34 5.35 0.09 -11.97
C ASP A 34 4.16 0.83 -11.33
N ASN A 35 4.44 1.66 -10.31
CA ASN A 35 3.47 2.41 -9.54
C ASN A 35 2.46 1.53 -8.80
N TYR A 36 2.83 0.30 -8.47
CA TYR A 36 2.05 -0.48 -7.53
C TYR A 36 2.33 -0.03 -6.09
N PHE A 37 1.45 -0.42 -5.17
CA PHE A 37 1.65 -0.18 -3.75
C PHE A 37 1.16 -1.37 -2.93
N VAL A 38 1.75 -1.52 -1.75
CA VAL A 38 1.17 -2.26 -0.63
C VAL A 38 1.06 -1.30 0.53
N GLY A 39 -0.10 -1.25 1.18
CA GLY A 39 -0.35 -0.30 2.24
C GLY A 39 -1.39 -0.77 3.24
N VAL A 40 -1.54 0.02 4.29
CA VAL A 40 -2.49 -0.17 5.37
C VAL A 40 -3.35 1.07 5.50
N ASN A 41 -4.64 0.88 5.81
CA ASN A 41 -5.61 1.94 6.01
C ASN A 41 -5.65 2.94 4.84
N ILE A 42 -5.58 2.45 3.60
CA ILE A 42 -5.62 3.29 2.40
C ILE A 42 -7.08 3.58 2.04
N THR A 43 -7.49 4.86 2.12
CA THR A 43 -8.87 5.30 1.88
C THR A 43 -9.00 6.38 0.81
N THR A 44 -7.87 6.84 0.25
CA THR A 44 -7.83 7.94 -0.72
C THR A 44 -8.04 7.46 -2.17
N SER A 45 -8.74 8.28 -2.96
CA SER A 45 -9.05 8.04 -4.38
C SER A 45 -7.83 8.08 -5.31
N SER A 46 -6.68 8.58 -4.83
CA SER A 46 -5.40 8.53 -5.56
C SER A 46 -4.87 7.09 -5.70
N PHE A 47 -5.50 6.11 -5.06
CA PHE A 47 -5.08 4.72 -5.07
C PHE A 47 -6.20 3.85 -5.64
N LYS A 48 -5.88 3.11 -6.71
CA LYS A 48 -6.76 2.07 -7.24
C LYS A 48 -6.46 0.77 -6.51
N ILE A 49 -7.28 0.42 -5.52
CA ILE A 49 -7.18 -0.85 -4.79
C ILE A 49 -7.55 -2.00 -5.73
N ILE A 50 -6.65 -2.98 -5.86
CA ILE A 50 -6.83 -4.20 -6.66
C ILE A 50 -7.21 -5.36 -5.74
N GLU A 51 -6.59 -5.43 -4.56
CA GLU A 51 -6.82 -6.47 -3.57
C GLU A 51 -6.85 -5.84 -2.17
N GLN A 52 -7.81 -6.21 -1.34
CA GLN A 52 -7.95 -5.70 0.03
C GLN A 52 -8.21 -6.84 0.99
N THR A 53 -7.58 -6.81 2.16
CA THR A 53 -7.80 -7.76 3.25
C THR A 53 -7.75 -7.01 4.58
N GLY A 54 -8.92 -6.74 5.15
CA GLY A 54 -9.05 -5.87 6.32
C GLY A 54 -8.49 -4.48 6.04
N ALA A 55 -7.57 -4.02 6.90
CA ALA A 55 -6.86 -2.75 6.73
C ALA A 55 -5.81 -2.77 5.62
N TRP A 56 -5.38 -3.95 5.16
CA TRP A 56 -4.30 -4.08 4.19
C TRP A 56 -4.84 -3.98 2.77
N SER A 57 -4.09 -3.31 1.90
CA SER A 57 -4.48 -3.06 0.52
C SER A 57 -3.27 -3.21 -0.39
N TYR A 58 -3.49 -3.78 -1.57
CA TYR A 58 -2.57 -3.76 -2.69
C TYR A 58 -3.28 -3.14 -3.89
N GLY A 59 -2.56 -2.34 -4.66
CA GLY A 59 -3.14 -1.73 -5.83
C GLY A 59 -2.15 -0.89 -6.61
N LYS A 60 -2.68 0.00 -7.45
CA LYS A 60 -1.90 0.93 -8.26
C LYS A 60 -2.11 2.36 -7.79
N ILE A 61 -1.04 3.14 -7.75
CA ILE A 61 -1.07 4.57 -7.48
C ILE A 61 -1.47 5.28 -8.77
N ASN A 62 -2.56 6.03 -8.73
CA ASN A 62 -2.99 6.89 -9.83
C ASN A 62 -2.18 8.18 -9.76
N LEU A 63 -1.07 8.24 -10.49
CA LEU A 63 -0.24 9.45 -10.63
C LEU A 63 -0.92 10.55 -11.48
N THR A 64 -2.24 10.51 -11.67
CA THR A 64 -3.00 11.62 -12.27
C THR A 64 -3.09 12.78 -11.28
N GLY A 65 -1.94 13.37 -10.98
CA GLY A 65 -1.75 14.78 -10.66
C GLY A 65 -0.96 15.39 -11.81
N ASP A 66 -1.51 15.34 -13.03
CA ASP A 66 -1.19 16.33 -14.04
C ASP A 66 -1.74 17.66 -13.48
N ASN A 67 -0.87 18.42 -12.81
CA ASN A 67 -1.08 19.85 -12.64
C ASN A 67 -1.16 20.44 -14.05
N LYS A 68 -2.38 20.60 -14.56
CA LYS A 68 -2.67 21.56 -15.62
C LYS A 68 -2.64 22.99 -15.05
#